data_AF-A0A556TU49-F1
#
_entry.id   AF-A0A556TU49-F1
#
_cell.length_a   1.000
_cell.length_b   1.000
_cell.length_c   1.000
_cell.angle_alpha   90.00
_cell.angle_beta   90.00
_cell.angle_gamma   90.00
#
_symmetry.space_group_name_H-M   'P 1'
#
loop_
_entity.id
_entity.type
_entity.pdbx_description
1 polymer ?
#
loop_
_entity_poly.entity_id
_entity_poly.type
_entity_poly.pdbx_seq_one_letter_code
_entity_poly.pdbx_strand_id
1 'polypeptide(L)'
;MSAHLQWMEPNNLKARNAFRFNGLIHRKTVGVEQAADGKGVVIVLKKRAGHRKPAKAYERITINKNSRTTLNRLRNIIRKNKYRNDLCMAALRRASAILKSQKPVVVKKKRSRAAKSA
;
A
#
# COMPACT_ATOMS: atom_id res chain seq x y z
N MET A 1 -15.78 15.09 -13.25
CA MET A 1 -14.98 13.99 -12.69
C MET A 1 -13.70 13.87 -13.50
N SER A 2 -12.59 14.47 -13.07
CA SER A 2 -11.32 14.30 -13.80
C SER A 2 -10.89 12.85 -13.71
N ALA A 3 -10.88 12.15 -14.85
CA ALA A 3 -10.12 10.92 -15.01
C ALA A 3 -8.64 11.29 -14.92
N HIS A 4 -8.12 11.40 -13.70
CA HIS A 4 -6.68 11.42 -13.50
C HIS A 4 -6.12 10.14 -14.12
N LEU A 5 -5.23 10.27 -15.12
CA LEU A 5 -4.42 9.20 -15.68
C LEU A 5 -3.75 8.42 -14.54
N GLN A 6 -4.40 7.35 -14.10
CA GLN A 6 -3.95 6.52 -13.00
C GLN A 6 -3.12 5.39 -13.60
N TRP A 7 -1.83 5.44 -13.33
CA TRP A 7 -0.89 4.46 -13.84
C TRP A 7 -1.08 3.16 -13.05
N MET A 8 -1.62 2.14 -13.71
CA MET A 8 -2.04 0.86 -13.10
C MET A 8 -0.92 -0.15 -12.89
N GLU A 9 0.33 0.29 -12.99
CA GLU A 9 1.49 -0.58 -12.86
C GLU A 9 1.57 -1.22 -11.46
N PRO A 10 1.87 -2.54 -11.38
CA PRO A 10 2.12 -3.19 -10.11
C PRO A 10 3.31 -2.55 -9.39
N ASN A 11 3.28 -2.55 -8.06
CA ASN A 11 4.29 -1.93 -7.19
C ASN A 11 4.46 -0.40 -7.34
N ASN A 12 3.54 0.32 -8.00
CA ASN A 12 3.52 1.78 -7.96
C ASN A 12 2.72 2.29 -6.76
N LEU A 13 3.42 2.70 -5.68
CA LEU A 13 2.80 3.08 -4.40
C LEU A 13 1.82 4.27 -4.49
N LYS A 14 2.05 5.24 -5.38
CA LYS A 14 1.21 6.45 -5.50
C LYS A 14 0.29 6.44 -6.74
N ALA A 15 0.40 5.43 -7.60
CA ALA A 15 -0.30 5.34 -8.89
C ALA A 15 -0.15 6.60 -9.77
N ARG A 16 1.02 7.25 -9.69
CA ARG A 16 1.39 8.42 -10.49
C ARG A 16 2.53 8.04 -11.42
N ASN A 17 2.56 8.63 -12.62
CA ASN A 17 3.74 8.56 -13.47
C ASN A 17 4.83 9.46 -12.94
N ALA A 18 5.79 8.84 -12.27
CA ALA A 18 7.03 9.47 -11.90
C ALA A 18 8.10 8.38 -11.81
N PHE A 19 9.29 8.70 -12.30
CA PHE A 19 10.44 7.80 -12.25
C PHE A 19 10.65 7.20 -10.86
N ARG A 20 10.48 8.00 -9.80
CA ARG A 20 10.67 7.57 -8.41
C ARG A 20 9.74 6.44 -7.95
N PHE A 21 8.49 6.43 -8.40
CA PHE A 21 7.46 5.49 -7.93
C PHE A 21 7.20 4.32 -8.88
N ASN A 22 7.92 4.27 -10.01
CA ASN A 22 7.81 3.17 -10.95
C ASN A 22 8.34 1.85 -10.33
N GLY A 23 7.61 0.76 -10.53
CA GLY A 23 7.83 -0.57 -9.96
C GLY A 23 8.47 -1.59 -10.92
N LEU A 24 8.70 -1.22 -12.18
CA LEU A 24 9.29 -2.07 -13.21
C LEU A 24 10.75 -1.71 -13.48
N ILE A 25 11.06 -0.42 -13.59
CA ILE A 25 12.39 0.05 -14.02
C ILE A 25 13.47 -0.13 -12.95
N HIS A 26 13.11 -0.06 -11.67
CA HIS A 26 14.09 -0.08 -10.58
C HIS A 26 14.51 -1.50 -10.21
N ARG A 27 15.78 -1.66 -9.81
CA ARG A 27 16.31 -2.94 -9.29
C ARG A 27 15.70 -3.30 -7.93
N LYS A 28 15.35 -2.29 -7.14
CA LYS A 28 14.67 -2.42 -5.83
C LYS A 28 13.32 -1.75 -5.88
N THR A 29 12.27 -2.47 -5.50
CA THR A 29 10.90 -1.95 -5.47
C THR A 29 10.18 -2.42 -4.23
N VAL A 30 9.24 -1.59 -3.77
CA VAL A 30 8.39 -1.87 -2.62
C VAL A 30 6.96 -1.71 -3.08
N GLY A 31 6.21 -2.81 -3.11
CA GLY A 31 4.77 -2.84 -3.30
C GLY A 31 4.05 -3.05 -1.99
N VAL A 32 2.82 -2.54 -1.93
CA VAL A 32 1.90 -2.76 -0.83
C VAL A 32 0.53 -3.04 -1.42
N GLU A 33 0.03 -4.25 -1.17
CA GLU A 33 -1.20 -4.79 -1.75
C GLU A 33 -2.13 -5.31 -0.64
N GLN A 34 -3.39 -5.50 -0.99
CA GLN A 34 -4.35 -6.17 -0.11
C GLN A 34 -4.05 -7.67 -0.10
N ALA A 35 -4.21 -8.32 1.06
CA ALA A 35 -4.18 -9.77 1.12
C ALA A 35 -5.39 -10.37 0.38
N ALA A 36 -5.20 -11.56 -0.21
CA ALA A 36 -6.25 -12.27 -0.93
C ALA A 36 -7.47 -12.57 -0.04
N ASP A 37 -7.22 -12.84 1.25
CA ASP A 37 -8.24 -13.15 2.25
C ASP A 37 -9.06 -11.91 2.70
N GLY A 38 -8.84 -10.75 2.08
CA GLY A 38 -9.48 -9.48 2.42
C GLY A 38 -9.03 -8.88 3.77
N LYS A 39 -8.15 -9.57 4.51
CA LYS A 39 -7.65 -9.15 5.83
C LYS A 39 -6.14 -9.02 5.83
N GLY A 40 -5.65 -7.84 6.17
CA GLY A 40 -4.22 -7.56 6.27
C GLY A 40 -3.59 -7.11 4.95
N VAL A 41 -2.27 -7.01 4.95
CA VAL A 41 -1.50 -6.35 3.89
C VAL A 41 -0.40 -7.28 3.40
N VAL A 42 -0.19 -7.30 2.10
CA VAL A 42 0.94 -7.99 1.47
C VAL A 42 1.99 -6.97 1.06
N ILE A 43 3.21 -7.15 1.56
CA ILE A 43 4.38 -6.36 1.14
C ILE A 43 5.06 -7.13 0.02
N VAL A 44 5.30 -6.47 -1.10
CA VAL A 44 5.98 -7.05 -2.25
C VAL A 44 7.36 -6.40 -2.37
N LEU A 45 8.41 -7.21 -2.38
CA LEU A 45 9.79 -6.75 -2.53
C LEU A 45 10.42 -7.40 -3.75
N LYS A 46 11.23 -6.65 -4.50
CA LYS A 46 12.01 -7.21 -5.60
C LYS A 46 13.30 -7.83 -5.08
N LYS A 47 13.57 -9.08 -5.41
CA LYS A 47 14.80 -9.78 -5.05
C LYS A 47 15.98 -9.18 -5.81
N ARG A 48 17.16 -9.20 -5.20
CA ARG A 48 18.41 -8.75 -5.85
C ARG A 48 18.79 -9.67 -7.01
N ALA A 49 18.62 -10.97 -6.83
CA ALA A 49 18.86 -11.99 -7.85
C ALA A 49 17.60 -12.24 -8.69
N GLY A 50 17.79 -12.74 -9.92
CA GLY A 50 16.67 -13.12 -10.78
C GLY A 50 15.94 -11.96 -11.45
N HIS A 51 16.60 -10.81 -11.68
CA HIS A 51 15.97 -9.65 -12.33
C HIS A 51 15.35 -9.96 -13.69
N ARG A 52 15.97 -10.85 -14.48
CA ARG A 52 15.48 -11.31 -15.79
C ARG A 52 14.50 -12.50 -15.69
N LYS A 53 14.15 -12.92 -14.47
CA LYS A 53 13.28 -14.07 -14.20
C LYS A 53 12.02 -13.58 -13.47
N PRO A 54 11.05 -12.95 -14.17
CA PRO A 54 9.94 -12.24 -13.55
C PRO A 54 9.13 -13.11 -12.57
N ALA A 55 8.94 -14.39 -12.89
CA ALA A 55 8.24 -15.35 -12.03
C ALA A 55 8.87 -15.53 -10.63
N LYS A 56 10.20 -15.37 -10.52
CA LYS A 56 10.95 -15.54 -9.25
C LYS A 56 11.50 -14.22 -8.70
N ALA A 57 11.28 -13.11 -9.40
CA ALA A 57 11.89 -11.81 -9.09
C ALA A 57 11.30 -11.13 -7.85
N TYR A 58 10.11 -11.55 -7.40
CA TYR A 58 9.41 -10.91 -6.29
C TYR A 58 9.30 -11.84 -5.08
N GLU A 59 9.32 -11.23 -3.90
CA GLU A 59 9.03 -11.86 -2.62
C GLU A 59 7.81 -11.19 -2.01
N ARG A 60 6.86 -12.00 -1.55
CA ARG A 60 5.59 -11.52 -0.98
C ARG A 60 5.54 -11.90 0.49
N ILE A 61 5.37 -10.90 1.34
CA ILE A 61 5.30 -11.07 2.79
C ILE A 61 3.91 -10.63 3.25
N THR A 62 3.08 -11.60 3.65
CA THR A 62 1.75 -11.32 4.18
C THR A 62 1.82 -10.93 5.66
N ILE A 63 1.12 -9.87 6.04
CA ILE A 63 0.98 -9.42 7.42
C ILE A 63 -0.51 -9.30 7.73
N ASN A 64 -1.00 -10.23 8.54
CA ASN A 64 -2.34 -10.20 9.10
C ASN A 64 -2.25 -9.99 10.62
N LYS A 65 -1.92 -8.76 11.02
CA LYS A 65 -1.80 -8.34 12.42
C LYS A 65 -2.52 -7.01 12.63
N ASN A 66 -2.51 -6.50 13.87
CA ASN A 66 -3.05 -5.18 14.16
C ASN A 66 -2.35 -4.08 13.34
N SER A 67 -3.00 -2.93 13.19
CA SER A 67 -2.52 -1.85 12.31
C SER A 67 -1.16 -1.30 12.73
N ARG A 68 -0.94 -1.08 14.04
CA ARG A 68 0.31 -0.52 14.58
C ARG A 68 1.50 -1.44 14.32
N THR A 69 1.36 -2.74 14.60
CA THR A 69 2.42 -3.73 14.35
C THR A 69 2.70 -3.90 12.87
N THR A 70 1.67 -3.87 12.02
CA THR A 70 1.81 -3.97 10.57
C THR A 70 2.63 -2.78 10.02
N LEU A 71 2.27 -1.55 10.41
CA LEU A 71 3.00 -0.35 9.99
C LEU A 71 4.43 -0.32 10.54
N ASN A 72 4.64 -0.72 11.81
CA ASN A 72 5.98 -0.78 12.39
C ASN A 72 6.85 -1.84 11.68
N ARG A 73 6.30 -3.00 11.35
CA ARG A 73 7.01 -4.06 10.64
C ARG A 73 7.40 -3.61 9.22
N LEU A 74 6.47 -2.99 8.49
CA LEU A 74 6.76 -2.39 7.18
C LEU A 74 7.87 -1.32 7.27
N ARG A 75 7.80 -0.43 8.27
CA ARG A 75 8.85 0.58 8.50
C ARG A 75 10.21 -0.05 8.76
N ASN A 76 10.26 -1.09 9.58
CA ASN A 76 11.50 -1.78 9.94
C ASN A 76 12.11 -2.49 8.72
N ILE A 77 11.29 -3.18 7.91
CA ILE A 77 11.74 -3.84 6.68
C ILE A 77 12.41 -2.83 5.74
N ILE A 78 11.86 -1.63 5.59
CA ILE A 78 12.41 -0.62 4.69
C ILE A 78 13.65 0.05 5.30
N ARG A 79 13.52 0.60 6.52
CA ARG A 79 14.55 1.44 7.15
C ARG A 79 15.73 0.65 7.69
N LYS A 80 15.49 -0.44 8.42
CA LYS A 80 16.57 -1.22 9.04
C LYS A 80 17.41 -1.94 7.98
N ASN A 81 16.78 -2.45 6.92
CA ASN A 81 17.50 -3.10 5.82
C ASN A 81 18.05 -2.12 4.78
N LYS A 82 17.92 -0.80 5.00
CA LYS A 82 18.34 0.28 4.09
C LYS A 82 17.91 0.01 2.63
N TYR A 83 16.68 -0.47 2.45
CA TYR A 83 16.25 -1.01 1.16
C TYR A 83 15.90 0.10 0.16
N ARG A 84 14.85 0.89 0.46
CA ARG A 84 14.42 2.11 -0.27
C ARG A 84 13.76 3.10 0.68
N ASN A 85 14.60 3.80 1.46
CA ASN A 85 14.16 4.70 2.52
C ASN A 85 13.26 5.84 2.00
N ASP A 86 13.47 6.26 0.75
CA ASP A 86 12.68 7.27 0.04
C ASP A 86 11.20 6.89 -0.10
N LEU A 87 10.90 5.60 -0.21
CA LEU A 87 9.53 5.09 -0.37
C LEU A 87 8.83 4.80 0.96
N CYS A 88 9.53 4.88 2.10
CA CYS A 88 9.01 4.43 3.40
C CYS A 88 7.67 5.09 3.74
N MET A 89 7.57 6.42 3.60
CA MET A 89 6.33 7.14 3.93
C MET A 89 5.20 6.87 2.93
N ALA A 90 5.52 6.65 1.65
CA ALA A 90 4.52 6.29 0.66
C ALA A 90 3.94 4.88 0.94
N ALA A 91 4.81 3.92 1.28
CA ALA A 91 4.41 2.57 1.62
C ALA A 91 3.53 2.53 2.88
N LEU A 92 3.91 3.27 3.93
CA LEU A 92 3.12 3.37 5.16
C LEU A 92 1.73 3.97 4.92
N ARG A 93 1.63 5.03 4.11
CA ARG A 93 0.35 5.67 3.77
C ARG A 93 -0.55 4.71 2.99
N ARG A 94 0.00 3.98 2.02
CA ARG A 94 -0.76 2.97 1.25
C ARG A 94 -1.23 1.81 2.14
N ALA A 95 -0.37 1.29 3.01
CA ALA A 95 -0.74 0.25 3.96
C ALA A 95 -1.86 0.72 4.90
N SER A 96 -1.77 1.96 5.40
CA SER A 96 -2.81 2.53 6.25
C SER A 96 -4.13 2.72 5.49
N ALA A 97 -4.10 3.10 4.22
CA ALA A 97 -5.29 3.23 3.40
C ALA A 97 -5.98 1.87 3.19
N ILE A 98 -5.21 0.81 2.92
CA ILE A 98 -5.71 -0.57 2.80
C ILE A 98 -6.32 -1.05 4.12
N LEU A 99 -5.61 -0.89 5.22
CA LEU A 99 -6.13 -1.29 6.54
C LEU A 99 -7.38 -0.49 6.93
N LYS A 100 -7.54 0.74 6.42
CA LYS A 100 -8.75 1.53 6.60
C LYS A 100 -9.89 1.03 5.71
N SER A 101 -9.62 0.65 4.46
CA SER A 101 -10.64 0.14 3.54
C SER A 101 -11.17 -1.24 3.94
N GLN A 102 -10.37 -2.02 4.67
CA GLN A 102 -10.78 -3.33 5.20
C GLN A 102 -11.68 -3.25 6.44
N LYS A 103 -11.77 -2.08 7.09
CA LYS A 103 -12.66 -1.92 8.24
C LYS A 103 -14.11 -1.85 7.79
N PRO A 104 -15.06 -2.45 8.54
CA PRO A 104 -16.47 -2.36 8.21
C PRO A 104 -16.90 -0.89 8.16
N VAL A 105 -17.57 -0.51 7.08
CA VAL A 105 -18.10 0.84 6.92
C VAL A 105 -19.33 0.97 7.81
N VAL A 106 -19.18 1.66 8.94
CA VAL A 106 -20.32 2.05 9.76
C VAL A 106 -21.06 3.16 9.01
N VAL A 107 -22.20 2.84 8.41
CA VAL A 107 -23.06 3.82 7.73
C VAL A 107 -23.60 4.78 8.80
N LYS A 108 -22.97 5.95 8.94
CA LYS A 108 -23.48 7.00 9.81
C LYS A 108 -24.75 7.55 9.18
N LYS A 109 -25.92 7.19 9.72
CA LYS A 109 -27.19 7.85 9.35
C LYS A 109 -27.03 9.36 9.55
N LYS A 110 -27.35 10.15 8.53
CA LYS A 110 -27.44 11.62 8.67
C LYS A 110 -28.47 11.89 9.77
N ARG A 111 -28.05 12.49 10.88
CA ARG A 111 -29.00 13.08 11.83
C ARG A 111 -29.69 14.23 11.10
N SER A 112 -30.95 14.07 10.71
CA SER A 112 -31.79 15.20 10.35
C SER A 112 -31.88 16.08 11.59
N ARG A 113 -31.55 17.37 11.45
CA ARG A 113 -31.92 18.35 12.48
C ARG A 113 -33.43 18.50 12.38
N ALA A 114 -34.14 18.30 13.49
CA ALA A 114 -35.55 18.64 13.57
C ALA A 114 -35.70 20.14 13.20
N ALA A 115 -36.63 20.45 12.31
CA ALA A 115 -36.96 21.83 11.99
C ALA A 115 -37.48 22.50 13.27
N LYS A 116 -36.95 23.69 13.57
CA LYS A 116 -37.41 24.50 14.70
C LYS A 116 -38.81 25.00 14.35
N SER A 117 -39.82 24.66 15.15
CA SER A 117 -41.17 25.23 15.01
C SER A 117 -41.13 26.72 15.32
N ALA A 118 -41.80 27.52 14.49
CA ALA A 118 -42.02 28.95 14.69
C ALA A 118 -43.00 29.21 15.83
#